data_AF-A0A933QV11-F1
#
_entry.id   AF-A0A933QV11-F1
#
_cell.length_a   1.000
_cell.length_b   1.000
_cell.length_c   1.000
_cell.angle_alpha   90.00
_cell.angle_beta   90.00
_cell.angle_gamma   90.00
#
_symmetry.space_group_name_H-M   'P 1'
#
loop_
_entity.id
_entity.type
_entity.pdbx_description
1 polymer ?
#
loop_
_entity_poly.entity_id
_entity_poly.type
_entity_poly.pdbx_seq_one_letter_code
_entity_poly.pdbx_strand_id
1 'polypeptide(L)'
;MRLLFVNSAGLLTLAECKLWKNPEARREVVGQILDYAKEISQWSYEDLQRAVSKAQNVGKKSLHELVAGDTDDFNERDFIDSVSRNLRRGRFLLLIIGDGIRENVEQIANFLQECAHLNFGFALVEFGVFKFPSKAECEYFVQPRIIAQTVEIERAVFRIEDGQITSSSPISSAASSLPQRTKISEQIFFEKLNADAKTKVQLKTFFEKASSIGLYTEPGQNSMILKSSSFDINFGIFATNGQFSNFRIASTTEQIGQPQVGEEYLNQLAKLLNNGFVKRSERRTHWTVKIKTREGERYATVDEVVAVQDKWLEIIQSTLDKISKLDPE
;
A
#
# COMPACT_ATOMS: atom_id res chain seq x y z
N MET A 1 -1.95 -7.42 -25.14
CA MET A 1 -2.04 -7.66 -23.68
C MET A 1 -3.12 -8.68 -23.46
N ARG A 2 -2.84 -9.74 -22.69
CA ARG A 2 -3.84 -10.80 -22.40
C ARG A 2 -4.70 -10.51 -21.19
N LEU A 3 -4.13 -9.92 -20.15
CA LEU A 3 -4.84 -9.63 -18.90
C LEU A 3 -4.49 -8.23 -18.41
N LEU A 4 -5.49 -7.56 -17.85
CA LEU A 4 -5.36 -6.28 -17.17
C LEU A 4 -6.01 -6.44 -15.80
N PHE A 5 -5.30 -6.02 -14.75
CA PHE A 5 -5.87 -5.93 -13.40
C PHE A 5 -5.77 -4.49 -12.92
N VAL A 6 -6.72 -4.10 -12.07
CA VAL A 6 -6.69 -2.85 -11.32
C VAL A 6 -7.03 -3.17 -9.86
N ASN A 7 -6.35 -2.53 -8.92
CA ASN A 7 -6.66 -2.66 -7.49
C ASN A 7 -7.39 -1.43 -6.96
N SER A 8 -7.85 -1.49 -5.71
CA SER A 8 -8.54 -0.37 -5.03
C SER A 8 -7.69 0.90 -4.92
N ALA A 9 -6.36 0.82 -5.01
CA ALA A 9 -5.49 1.98 -5.01
C ALA A 9 -5.33 2.64 -6.41
N GLY A 10 -6.04 2.12 -7.42
CA GLY A 10 -5.95 2.57 -8.81
C GLY A 10 -4.67 2.19 -9.52
N LEU A 11 -3.90 1.22 -9.00
CA LEU A 11 -2.69 0.71 -9.65
C LEU A 11 -3.07 -0.36 -10.67
N LEU A 12 -2.46 -0.28 -11.86
CA LEU A 12 -2.74 -1.15 -12.99
C LEU A 12 -1.64 -2.21 -13.11
N THR A 13 -2.05 -3.46 -13.35
CA THR A 13 -1.15 -4.57 -13.67
C THR A 13 -1.45 -5.06 -15.08
N LEU A 14 -0.45 -4.98 -15.95
CA LEU A 14 -0.52 -5.54 -17.30
C LEU A 14 0.10 -6.93 -17.24
N ALA A 15 -0.62 -7.97 -17.66
CA ALA A 15 -0.09 -9.33 -17.67
C ALA A 15 -0.08 -9.93 -19.07
N GLU A 16 1.06 -10.52 -19.43
CA GLU A 16 1.25 -11.24 -20.68
C GLU A 16 1.70 -12.67 -20.37
N CYS A 17 0.98 -13.65 -20.94
CA CYS A 17 1.26 -15.06 -20.75
C CYS A 17 1.94 -15.64 -21.99
N LYS A 18 2.99 -16.44 -21.85
CA LYS A 18 3.61 -17.17 -22.97
C LYS A 18 3.96 -18.60 -22.55
N LEU A 19 3.83 -19.53 -23.49
CA LEU A 19 4.37 -20.89 -23.37
C LEU A 19 5.84 -20.87 -23.81
N TRP A 20 6.74 -21.23 -22.91
CA TRP A 20 8.19 -21.08 -23.04
C TRP A 20 8.81 -22.32 -23.65
N LYS A 21 8.83 -22.36 -24.98
CA LYS A 21 9.52 -23.40 -25.76
C LYS A 21 10.72 -22.87 -26.56
N ASN A 22 10.82 -21.55 -26.76
CA ASN A 22 11.87 -20.89 -27.54
C ASN A 22 12.40 -19.62 -26.80
N PRO A 23 13.72 -19.47 -26.60
CA PRO A 23 14.36 -18.25 -26.09
C PRO A 23 13.98 -16.94 -26.78
N GLU A 24 13.77 -16.91 -28.11
CA GLU A 24 13.43 -15.68 -28.85
C GLU A 24 12.06 -15.12 -28.45
N ALA A 25 11.10 -16.01 -28.14
CA ALA A 25 9.77 -15.64 -27.68
C ALA A 25 9.80 -14.84 -26.35
N ARG A 26 10.91 -14.89 -25.60
CA ARG A 26 11.09 -14.14 -24.34
C ARG A 26 11.44 -12.67 -24.56
N ARG A 27 12.22 -12.31 -25.58
CA ARG A 27 12.49 -10.90 -25.88
C ARG A 27 11.28 -10.26 -26.55
N GLU A 28 10.62 -11.01 -27.41
CA GLU A 28 9.37 -10.60 -28.06
C GLU A 28 8.29 -10.23 -27.03
N VAL A 29 8.10 -11.04 -25.98
CA VAL A 29 7.05 -10.79 -24.97
C VAL A 29 7.37 -9.60 -24.07
N VAL A 30 8.66 -9.33 -23.80
CA VAL A 30 9.07 -8.11 -23.09
C VAL A 30 8.82 -6.88 -23.96
N GLY A 31 9.16 -6.91 -25.25
CA GLY A 31 8.83 -5.82 -26.18
C GLY A 31 7.33 -5.55 -26.23
N GLN A 32 6.52 -6.61 -26.40
CA GLN A 32 5.06 -6.51 -26.43
C GLN A 32 4.49 -5.86 -25.17
N ILE A 33 4.92 -6.28 -23.98
CA ILE A 33 4.36 -5.73 -22.74
C ILE A 33 4.79 -4.27 -22.51
N LEU A 34 5.99 -3.88 -22.96
CA LEU A 34 6.46 -2.49 -22.93
C LEU A 34 5.70 -1.61 -23.93
N ASP A 35 5.40 -2.13 -25.13
CA ASP A 35 4.57 -1.42 -26.11
C ASP A 35 3.17 -1.19 -25.56
N TYR A 36 2.57 -2.19 -24.91
CA TYR A 36 1.28 -2.01 -24.23
C TYR A 36 1.35 -0.98 -23.11
N ALA A 37 2.39 -1.02 -22.29
CA ALA A 37 2.60 -0.03 -21.23
C ALA A 37 2.67 1.39 -21.82
N LYS A 38 3.42 1.57 -22.91
CA LYS A 38 3.53 2.85 -23.60
C LYS A 38 2.18 3.34 -24.13
N GLU A 39 1.43 2.50 -24.82
CA GLU A 39 0.11 2.88 -25.36
C GLU A 39 -0.90 3.19 -24.25
N ILE A 40 -0.99 2.34 -23.23
CA ILE A 40 -1.94 2.49 -22.11
C ILE A 40 -1.59 3.72 -21.26
N SER A 41 -0.31 4.11 -21.16
CA SER A 41 0.09 5.33 -20.44
C SER A 41 -0.51 6.62 -21.01
N GLN A 42 -0.95 6.58 -22.27
CA GLN A 42 -1.56 7.71 -22.95
C GLN A 42 -3.09 7.75 -22.79
N TRP A 43 -3.68 6.72 -22.18
CA TRP A 43 -5.13 6.62 -22.04
C TRP A 43 -5.65 7.54 -20.93
N SER A 44 -6.85 8.08 -21.16
CA SER A 44 -7.67 8.65 -20.09
C SER A 44 -8.34 7.55 -19.27
N TYR A 45 -8.92 7.92 -18.13
CA TYR A 45 -9.76 6.99 -17.36
C TYR A 45 -10.96 6.51 -18.20
N GLU A 46 -11.54 7.39 -19.00
CA GLU A 46 -12.66 7.09 -19.88
C GLU A 46 -12.28 6.09 -20.97
N ASP A 47 -11.07 6.20 -21.53
CA ASP A 47 -10.56 5.24 -22.51
C ASP A 47 -10.34 3.86 -21.89
N LEU A 48 -9.76 3.82 -20.69
CA LEU A 48 -9.59 2.59 -19.93
C LEU A 48 -10.94 1.94 -19.61
N GLN A 49 -11.90 2.72 -19.12
CA GLN A 49 -13.24 2.22 -18.83
C GLN A 49 -13.90 1.66 -20.09
N ARG A 50 -13.82 2.37 -21.21
CA ARG A 50 -14.38 1.91 -22.50
C ARG A 50 -13.75 0.58 -22.95
N ALA A 51 -12.43 0.44 -22.80
CA ALA A 51 -11.74 -0.80 -23.12
C ALA A 51 -12.17 -1.97 -22.24
N VAL A 52 -12.33 -1.74 -20.92
CA VAL A 52 -12.79 -2.75 -19.96
C VAL A 52 -14.23 -3.19 -20.25
N SER A 53 -15.14 -2.23 -20.48
CA SER A 53 -16.53 -2.55 -20.83
C SER A 53 -16.62 -3.40 -22.10
N LYS A 54 -15.79 -3.12 -23.11
CA LYS A 54 -15.72 -3.92 -24.34
C LYS A 54 -15.18 -5.33 -24.10
N ALA A 55 -14.16 -5.47 -23.23
CA ALA A 55 -13.48 -6.74 -23.02
C ALA A 55 -14.27 -7.73 -22.16
N GLN A 56 -14.97 -7.25 -21.12
CA GLN A 56 -15.63 -8.15 -20.17
C GLN A 56 -17.10 -8.43 -20.51
N ASN A 57 -17.69 -7.78 -21.52
CA ASN A 57 -19.11 -7.86 -21.88
C ASN A 57 -20.05 -7.64 -20.67
N VAL A 58 -19.54 -6.99 -19.63
CA VAL A 58 -20.29 -6.54 -18.46
C VAL A 58 -21.08 -5.34 -18.95
N GLY A 59 -22.36 -5.22 -18.55
CA GLY A 59 -23.23 -4.13 -18.97
C GLY A 59 -22.74 -2.74 -18.52
N LYS A 60 -23.65 -1.85 -18.13
CA LYS A 60 -23.31 -0.45 -17.79
C LYS A 60 -22.47 -0.24 -16.51
N LYS A 61 -21.85 -1.29 -15.94
CA LYS A 61 -21.08 -1.14 -14.69
C LYS A 61 -19.81 -0.33 -14.92
N SER A 62 -19.54 0.64 -14.05
CA SER A 62 -18.32 1.46 -14.10
C SER A 62 -17.11 0.65 -13.61
N LEU A 63 -15.89 1.09 -13.99
CA LEU A 63 -14.67 0.44 -13.49
C LEU A 63 -14.57 0.54 -11.96
N HIS A 64 -15.01 1.66 -11.38
CA HIS A 64 -15.12 1.84 -9.94
C HIS A 64 -16.04 0.82 -9.30
N GLU A 65 -17.24 0.61 -9.84
CA GLU A 65 -18.21 -0.38 -9.30
C GLU A 65 -17.65 -1.82 -9.35
N LEU A 66 -16.88 -2.15 -10.39
CA LEU A 66 -16.21 -3.45 -10.48
C LEU A 66 -15.15 -3.66 -9.40
N VAL A 67 -14.46 -2.58 -8.99
CA VAL A 67 -13.39 -2.62 -7.98
C VAL A 67 -13.94 -2.48 -6.57
N ALA A 68 -14.99 -1.69 -6.38
CA ALA A 68 -15.65 -1.46 -5.10
C ALA A 68 -16.25 -2.75 -4.52
N GLY A 69 -16.84 -3.59 -5.36
CA GLY A 69 -17.64 -4.71 -4.86
C GLY A 69 -18.75 -4.21 -3.93
N ASP A 70 -18.76 -4.72 -2.69
CA ASP A 70 -19.75 -4.37 -1.65
C ASP A 70 -19.21 -3.38 -0.59
N THR A 71 -18.11 -2.66 -0.83
CA THR A 71 -17.53 -1.75 0.18
C THR A 71 -18.06 -0.31 0.10
N ASP A 72 -18.68 0.17 1.18
CA ASP A 72 -19.26 1.52 1.27
C ASP A 72 -18.24 2.67 1.44
N ASP A 73 -17.00 2.38 1.86
CA ASP A 73 -15.96 3.40 2.15
C ASP A 73 -15.02 3.66 0.96
N PHE A 74 -15.50 3.43 -0.27
CA PHE A 74 -14.70 3.52 -1.49
C PHE A 74 -15.09 4.71 -2.35
N ASN A 75 -14.41 5.84 -2.15
CA ASN A 75 -14.69 7.09 -2.86
C ASN A 75 -14.35 7.00 -4.36
N GLU A 76 -15.35 7.23 -5.21
CA GLU A 76 -15.20 7.17 -6.67
C GLU A 76 -14.23 8.22 -7.23
N ARG A 77 -14.30 9.46 -6.74
CA ARG A 77 -13.44 10.54 -7.23
C ARG A 77 -11.97 10.25 -6.93
N ASP A 78 -11.66 9.84 -5.70
CA ASP A 78 -10.29 9.51 -5.29
C ASP A 78 -9.72 8.33 -6.11
N PHE A 79 -10.56 7.35 -6.44
CA PHE A 79 -10.19 6.23 -7.29
C PHE A 79 -9.89 6.68 -8.74
N ILE A 80 -10.80 7.44 -9.36
CA ILE A 80 -10.63 7.97 -10.72
C ILE A 80 -9.35 8.81 -10.82
N ASP A 81 -9.11 9.68 -9.84
CA ASP A 81 -7.92 10.52 -9.78
C ASP A 81 -6.65 9.68 -9.63
N SER A 82 -6.71 8.61 -8.83
CA SER A 82 -5.59 7.69 -8.66
C SER A 82 -5.26 6.92 -9.93
N VAL A 83 -6.28 6.35 -10.60
CA VAL A 83 -6.11 5.64 -11.89
C VAL A 83 -5.55 6.58 -12.95
N SER A 84 -6.15 7.76 -13.11
CA SER A 84 -5.71 8.77 -14.09
C SER A 84 -4.26 9.18 -13.87
N ARG A 85 -3.85 9.36 -12.61
CA ARG A 85 -2.47 9.70 -12.25
C ARG A 85 -1.51 8.56 -12.59
N ASN A 86 -1.88 7.31 -12.30
CA ASN A 86 -1.04 6.15 -12.58
C ASN A 86 -0.90 5.88 -14.09
N LEU A 87 -1.97 6.04 -14.87
CA LEU A 87 -1.92 6.01 -16.34
C LEU A 87 -0.91 7.03 -16.87
N ARG A 88 -1.08 8.32 -16.53
CA ARG A 88 -0.22 9.41 -17.00
C ARG A 88 1.25 9.24 -16.60
N ARG A 89 1.51 8.65 -15.43
CA ARG A 89 2.87 8.40 -14.94
C ARG A 89 3.49 7.13 -15.54
N GLY A 90 2.73 6.34 -16.31
CA GLY A 90 3.15 5.01 -16.76
C GLY A 90 3.38 4.03 -15.60
N ARG A 91 2.71 4.28 -14.46
CA ARG A 91 2.95 3.54 -13.21
C ARG A 91 2.18 2.24 -13.21
N PHE A 92 2.83 1.22 -13.74
CA PHE A 92 2.25 -0.11 -13.93
C PHE A 92 3.07 -1.19 -13.23
N LEU A 93 2.41 -2.30 -12.92
CA LEU A 93 3.11 -3.56 -12.70
C LEU A 93 3.04 -4.37 -14.00
N LEU A 94 4.18 -4.65 -14.61
CA LEU A 94 4.30 -5.50 -15.79
C LEU A 94 4.58 -6.92 -15.35
N LEU A 95 3.68 -7.83 -15.66
CA LEU A 95 3.74 -9.22 -15.23
C LEU A 95 3.90 -10.13 -16.45
N ILE A 96 5.02 -10.86 -16.51
CA ILE A 96 5.22 -11.91 -17.51
C ILE A 96 5.00 -13.25 -16.84
N ILE A 97 4.09 -14.04 -17.43
CA ILE A 97 3.67 -15.34 -16.91
C ILE A 97 4.10 -16.44 -17.89
N GLY A 98 4.78 -17.48 -17.40
CA GLY A 98 5.23 -18.60 -18.23
C GLY A 98 5.32 -19.95 -17.52
N ASP A 99 5.56 -21.03 -18.26
CA ASP A 99 5.57 -22.44 -17.83
C ASP A 99 6.98 -23.05 -17.69
N GLY A 100 8.04 -22.23 -17.67
CA GLY A 100 9.42 -22.73 -17.60
C GLY A 100 10.49 -21.63 -17.55
N ILE A 101 10.42 -20.73 -16.56
CA ILE A 101 11.28 -19.54 -16.45
C ILE A 101 12.59 -19.85 -15.72
N ARG A 102 13.49 -20.64 -16.33
CA ARG A 102 14.73 -21.07 -15.64
C ARG A 102 16.03 -20.55 -16.26
N GLU A 103 16.02 -20.09 -17.50
CA GLU A 103 17.23 -19.61 -18.17
C GLU A 103 17.17 -18.11 -18.43
N ASN A 104 18.23 -17.39 -18.02
CA ASN A 104 18.54 -15.99 -18.38
C ASN A 104 17.55 -14.91 -17.90
N VAL A 105 16.91 -15.12 -16.75
CA VAL A 105 16.10 -14.11 -16.05
C VAL A 105 16.90 -12.83 -15.79
N GLU A 106 18.19 -12.96 -15.48
CA GLU A 106 19.13 -11.85 -15.32
C GLU A 106 19.26 -10.99 -16.57
N GLN A 107 19.24 -11.58 -17.78
CA GLN A 107 19.32 -10.81 -19.03
C GLN A 107 18.06 -9.99 -19.28
N ILE A 108 16.89 -10.52 -18.91
CA ILE A 108 15.62 -9.77 -18.98
C ILE A 108 15.63 -8.64 -17.96
N ALA A 109 16.08 -8.92 -16.73
CA ALA A 109 16.22 -7.90 -15.70
C ALA A 109 17.19 -6.78 -16.13
N ASN A 110 18.34 -7.14 -16.73
CA ASN A 110 19.32 -6.18 -17.24
C ASN A 110 18.77 -5.37 -18.44
N PHE A 111 18.10 -6.02 -19.39
CA PHE A 111 17.44 -5.31 -20.50
C PHE A 111 16.37 -4.32 -20.02
N LEU A 112 15.60 -4.69 -18.99
CA LEU A 112 14.64 -3.79 -18.38
C LEU A 112 15.29 -2.63 -17.61
N GLN A 113 16.46 -2.86 -17.01
CA GLN A 113 17.29 -1.79 -16.45
C GLN A 113 17.78 -0.81 -17.54
N GLU A 114 18.02 -1.27 -18.76
CA GLU A 114 18.34 -0.38 -19.89
C GLU A 114 17.12 0.44 -20.35
N CYS A 115 15.91 -0.12 -20.19
CA CYS A 115 14.64 0.59 -20.40
C CYS A 115 14.17 1.42 -19.18
N ALA A 116 15.00 1.60 -18.14
CA ALA A 116 14.64 2.16 -16.83
C ALA A 116 14.29 3.67 -16.77
N HIS A 117 13.92 4.29 -17.89
CA HIS A 117 13.29 5.61 -17.91
C HIS A 117 11.77 5.55 -17.65
N LEU A 118 11.23 4.35 -17.43
CA LEU A 118 9.81 4.07 -17.30
C LEU A 118 9.49 3.69 -15.85
N ASN A 119 8.51 4.37 -15.24
CA ASN A 119 8.12 4.22 -13.83
C ASN A 119 7.26 2.96 -13.58
N PHE A 120 7.66 1.78 -14.05
CA PHE A 120 6.92 0.54 -13.81
C PHE A 120 7.67 -0.44 -12.90
N GLY A 121 6.93 -1.21 -12.12
CA GLY A 121 7.43 -2.44 -11.52
C GLY A 121 7.34 -3.59 -12.52
N PHE A 122 8.23 -4.56 -12.43
CA PHE A 122 8.19 -5.73 -13.31
C PHE A 122 8.38 -7.03 -12.52
N ALA A 123 7.63 -8.06 -12.88
CA ALA A 123 7.73 -9.38 -12.26
C ALA A 123 7.59 -10.51 -13.28
N LEU A 124 8.34 -11.59 -13.04
CA LEU A 124 8.30 -12.84 -13.78
C LEU A 124 7.70 -13.94 -12.89
N VAL A 125 6.62 -14.56 -13.35
CA VAL A 125 5.93 -15.64 -12.65
C VAL A 125 5.99 -16.92 -13.48
N GLU A 126 6.60 -17.96 -12.92
CA GLU A 126 6.59 -19.31 -13.44
C GLU A 126 5.43 -20.10 -12.82
N PHE A 127 4.68 -20.84 -13.63
CA PHE A 127 3.74 -21.85 -13.16
C PHE A 127 4.35 -23.25 -13.33
N GLY A 128 4.79 -23.85 -12.22
CA GLY A 128 5.15 -25.26 -12.19
C GLY A 128 3.89 -26.10 -12.19
N VAL A 129 3.59 -26.79 -13.30
CA VAL A 129 2.43 -27.68 -13.41
C VAL A 129 2.89 -29.13 -13.24
N PHE A 130 2.39 -29.79 -12.20
CA PHE A 130 2.72 -31.17 -11.85
C PHE A 130 1.49 -32.03 -11.98
N LYS A 131 1.58 -33.14 -12.70
CA LYS A 131 0.46 -34.08 -12.84
C LYS A 131 0.43 -35.03 -11.65
N PHE A 132 -0.74 -35.19 -11.02
CA PHE A 132 -0.92 -36.20 -9.98
C PHE A 132 -1.02 -37.61 -10.58
N PRO A 133 -0.60 -38.66 -9.85
CA PRO A 133 -0.92 -40.04 -10.23
C PRO A 133 -2.44 -40.23 -10.32
N SER A 134 -2.89 -41.14 -11.20
CA SER A 134 -4.24 -41.27 -11.76
C SER A 134 -5.42 -41.59 -10.81
N LYS A 135 -5.34 -41.24 -9.52
CA LYS A 135 -6.39 -41.47 -8.51
C LYS A 135 -6.71 -40.26 -7.62
N ALA A 136 -6.15 -39.07 -7.88
CA ALA A 136 -6.49 -37.85 -7.16
C ALA A 136 -7.70 -37.13 -7.80
N GLU A 137 -8.53 -36.47 -6.99
CA GLU A 137 -9.67 -35.65 -7.46
C GLU A 137 -9.22 -34.45 -8.32
N CYS A 138 -7.99 -33.96 -8.11
CA CYS A 138 -7.33 -32.98 -8.97
C CYS A 138 -6.28 -33.65 -9.84
N GLU A 139 -6.36 -33.47 -11.16
CA GLU A 139 -5.41 -34.04 -12.12
C GLU A 139 -4.04 -33.32 -12.10
N TYR A 140 -4.02 -32.03 -11.73
CA TYR A 140 -2.83 -31.20 -11.74
C TYR A 140 -2.67 -30.40 -10.44
N PHE A 141 -1.43 -30.31 -9.96
CA PHE A 141 -0.96 -29.36 -8.96
C PHE A 141 -0.24 -28.23 -9.66
N VAL A 142 -0.69 -27.00 -9.44
CA VAL A 142 -0.08 -25.81 -10.04
C VAL A 142 0.60 -25.01 -8.93
N GLN A 143 1.92 -24.87 -9.03
CA GLN A 143 2.74 -24.10 -8.11
C GLN A 143 3.21 -22.80 -8.80
N PRO A 144 2.58 -21.65 -8.51
CA PRO A 144 3.12 -20.36 -8.92
C PRO A 144 4.44 -20.07 -8.19
N ARG A 145 5.42 -19.51 -8.91
CA ARG A 145 6.73 -19.13 -8.38
C ARG A 145 7.10 -17.77 -8.96
N ILE A 146 7.48 -16.84 -8.10
CA ILE A 146 8.03 -15.55 -8.54
C ILE A 146 9.52 -15.74 -8.75
N ILE A 147 9.96 -15.66 -10.00
CA ILE A 147 11.35 -15.95 -10.37
C ILE A 147 12.22 -14.70 -10.35
N ALA A 148 11.64 -13.56 -10.71
CA ALA A 148 12.27 -12.27 -10.53
C ALA A 148 11.23 -11.19 -10.31
N GLN A 149 11.64 -10.18 -9.56
CA GLN A 149 10.93 -8.94 -9.38
C GLN A 149 11.96 -7.83 -9.49
N THR A 150 11.76 -6.88 -10.40
CA THR A 150 12.50 -5.63 -10.31
C THR A 150 11.87 -4.81 -9.19
N VAL A 151 12.72 -4.29 -8.32
CA VAL A 151 12.32 -3.20 -7.44
C VAL A 151 12.06 -2.00 -8.35
N GLU A 152 10.97 -1.26 -8.14
CA GLU A 152 10.72 0.02 -8.80
C GLU A 152 11.99 0.89 -8.59
N ILE A 153 12.84 0.99 -9.60
CA ILE A 153 14.05 1.79 -9.50
C ILE A 153 13.60 3.23 -9.75
N GLU A 154 13.14 3.91 -8.70
CA GLU A 154 13.05 5.37 -8.74
C GLU A 154 14.47 5.93 -8.89
N ARG A 155 14.93 6.12 -10.12
CA ARG A 155 16.13 6.91 -10.40
C ARG A 155 15.70 8.35 -10.46
N ALA A 156 16.38 9.20 -9.69
CA ALA A 156 16.20 10.64 -9.73
C ALA A 156 16.31 11.12 -11.19
N VAL A 157 15.19 11.55 -11.77
CA VAL A 157 15.18 12.23 -13.07
C VAL A 157 15.73 13.62 -12.80
N PHE A 158 16.98 13.88 -13.21
CA PHE A 158 17.54 15.22 -13.22
C PHE A 158 16.72 16.07 -14.20
N ARG A 159 15.76 16.86 -13.69
CA ARG A 159 15.20 17.97 -14.47
C ARG A 159 16.09 19.18 -14.27
N ILE A 160 16.67 19.64 -15.36
CA ILE A 160 17.35 20.94 -15.41
C ILE A 160 16.26 21.96 -15.72
N GLU A 161 15.78 22.67 -14.70
CA GLU A 161 15.08 23.94 -14.85
C GLU A 161 15.97 25.02 -14.23
N ASP A 162 16.26 26.07 -15.02
CA ASP A 162 16.99 27.28 -14.59
C ASP A 162 18.33 27.06 -13.85
N GLY A 163 19.14 26.12 -14.34
CA GLY A 163 20.55 26.00 -13.94
C GLY A 163 20.81 25.54 -12.50
N GLN A 164 19.79 25.14 -11.74
CA GLN A 164 19.96 24.53 -10.42
C GLN A 164 19.68 23.01 -10.47
N ILE A 165 20.67 22.23 -10.05
CA ILE A 165 20.56 20.78 -9.90
C ILE A 165 19.99 20.51 -8.49
N THR A 166 18.76 20.01 -8.39
CA THR A 166 18.22 19.47 -7.13
C THR A 166 18.39 17.96 -7.09
N SER A 167 19.12 17.46 -6.10
CA SER A 167 19.40 16.03 -5.89
C SER A 167 18.49 15.44 -4.82
N SER A 168 17.84 14.31 -5.10
CA SER A 168 17.36 13.39 -4.06
C SER A 168 18.29 12.16 -4.01
N SER A 169 18.91 11.92 -2.85
CA SER A 169 19.85 10.79 -2.67
C SER A 169 19.10 9.45 -2.56
N PRO A 170 19.60 8.36 -3.17
CA PRO A 170 18.98 7.03 -3.08
C PRO A 170 19.52 6.23 -1.88
N ILE A 171 18.61 5.60 -1.11
CA ILE A 171 18.96 4.55 -0.16
C ILE A 171 18.67 3.20 -0.82
N SER A 172 19.72 2.39 -0.99
CA SER A 172 19.64 0.99 -1.39
C SER A 172 19.30 0.13 -0.18
N SER A 173 18.31 -0.76 -0.30
CA SER A 173 18.18 -1.90 0.60
C SER A 173 17.59 -3.10 -0.14
N ALA A 174 18.42 -4.11 -0.38
CA ALA A 174 18.02 -5.45 -0.78
C ALA A 174 17.77 -6.30 0.47
N ALA A 175 16.58 -6.92 0.59
CA ALA A 175 16.36 -8.27 1.16
C ALA A 175 14.86 -8.65 1.26
N SER A 176 14.46 -9.66 0.48
CA SER A 176 13.59 -10.82 0.81
C SER A 176 12.44 -10.69 1.83
N SER A 177 11.18 -10.82 1.36
CA SER A 177 10.18 -11.84 1.80
C SER A 177 8.86 -11.73 1.00
N LEU A 178 8.05 -12.80 1.00
CA LEU A 178 6.86 -13.12 0.17
C LEU A 178 5.81 -11.97 -0.02
N PRO A 179 4.99 -11.98 -1.09
CA PRO A 179 4.12 -10.85 -1.43
C PRO A 179 2.90 -10.78 -0.49
N GLN A 180 3.01 -9.99 0.57
CA GLN A 180 1.85 -9.43 1.26
C GLN A 180 1.24 -8.32 0.39
N ARG A 181 -0.10 -8.28 0.39
CA ARG A 181 -0.99 -7.18 -0.07
C ARG A 181 -0.21 -5.86 -0.14
N THR A 182 0.05 -5.32 -1.34
CA THR A 182 1.04 -4.25 -1.57
C THR A 182 0.82 -3.06 -0.62
N LYS A 183 1.66 -2.99 0.41
CA LYS A 183 1.69 -1.93 1.41
C LYS A 183 2.28 -0.66 0.77
N ILE A 184 1.74 0.52 1.07
CA ILE A 184 2.22 1.82 0.57
C ILE A 184 3.67 2.06 1.05
N SER A 185 4.60 2.50 0.20
CA SER A 185 5.93 2.90 0.73
C SER A 185 5.80 4.18 1.58
N GLU A 186 6.70 4.39 2.53
CA GLU A 186 6.72 5.61 3.35
C GLU A 186 6.83 6.87 2.48
N GLN A 187 7.65 6.84 1.44
CA GLN A 187 7.78 7.93 0.49
C GLN A 187 6.44 8.23 -0.21
N ILE A 188 5.77 7.21 -0.76
CA ILE A 188 4.47 7.37 -1.42
C ILE A 188 3.42 7.87 -0.44
N PHE A 189 3.48 7.42 0.82
CA PHE A 189 2.61 7.91 1.88
C PHE A 189 2.76 9.41 2.08
N PHE A 190 3.99 9.91 2.27
CA PHE A 190 4.23 11.35 2.45
C PHE A 190 3.94 12.19 1.20
N GLU A 191 4.12 11.64 0.00
CA GLU A 191 3.72 12.27 -1.25
C GLU A 191 2.19 12.44 -1.34
N LYS A 192 1.44 11.37 -1.02
CA LYS A 192 -0.02 11.36 -1.09
C LYS A 192 -0.71 12.03 0.09
N LEU A 193 -0.02 12.19 1.23
CA LEU A 193 -0.59 12.75 2.45
C LEU A 193 -1.11 14.18 2.19
N ASN A 194 -2.42 14.34 2.36
CA ASN A 194 -3.13 15.61 2.30
C ASN A 194 -2.94 16.38 3.62
N ALA A 195 -1.76 16.98 3.76
CA ALA A 195 -1.37 17.85 4.86
C ALA A 195 -0.35 18.88 4.36
N ASP A 196 -0.20 19.99 5.07
CA ASP A 196 0.81 20.99 4.73
C ASP A 196 2.25 20.48 4.96
N ALA A 197 3.24 21.19 4.40
CA ALA A 197 4.63 20.79 4.50
C ALA A 197 5.13 20.73 5.95
N LYS A 198 4.62 21.62 6.82
CA LYS A 198 4.97 21.68 8.24
C LYS A 198 4.49 20.40 8.97
N THR A 199 3.23 20.02 8.76
CA THR A 199 2.63 18.81 9.31
C THR A 199 3.38 17.57 8.86
N LYS A 200 3.78 17.49 7.57
CA LYS A 200 4.59 16.37 7.06
C LYS A 200 5.93 16.25 7.77
N VAL A 201 6.62 17.37 8.00
CA VAL A 201 7.88 17.39 8.75
C VAL A 201 7.65 16.97 10.20
N GLN A 202 6.63 17.51 10.87
CA GLN A 202 6.29 17.14 12.24
C GLN A 202 5.92 15.67 12.39
N LEU A 203 5.21 15.09 11.42
CA LEU A 203 4.86 13.68 11.41
C LEU A 203 6.11 12.79 11.25
N LYS A 204 7.07 13.18 10.40
CA LYS A 204 8.36 12.47 10.30
C LYS A 204 9.11 12.48 11.63
N THR A 205 9.26 13.66 12.24
CA THR A 205 9.89 13.79 13.56
C THR A 205 9.16 12.99 14.63
N PHE A 206 7.83 12.93 14.57
CA PHE A 206 7.04 12.09 15.48
C PHE A 206 7.35 10.60 15.28
N PHE A 207 7.45 10.10 14.04
CA PHE A 207 7.82 8.70 13.79
C PHE A 207 9.24 8.37 14.24
N GLU A 208 10.19 9.29 14.07
CA GLU A 208 11.57 9.14 14.59
C GLU A 208 11.58 9.02 16.12
N LYS A 209 10.85 9.92 16.82
CA LYS A 209 10.69 9.87 18.28
C LYS A 209 9.93 8.62 18.75
N ALA A 210 8.93 8.18 18.01
CA ALA A 210 8.18 6.98 18.31
C ALA A 210 9.08 5.73 18.18
N SER A 211 9.99 5.73 17.21
CA SER A 211 10.94 4.64 17.01
C SER A 211 11.93 4.49 18.17
N SER A 212 12.38 5.60 18.77
CA SER A 212 13.29 5.55 19.92
C SER A 212 12.66 4.95 21.18
N ILE A 213 11.33 4.88 21.26
CA ILE A 213 10.58 4.22 22.35
C ILE A 213 10.05 2.83 21.97
N GLY A 214 10.56 2.23 20.89
CA GLY A 214 10.26 0.85 20.51
C GLY A 214 9.01 0.67 19.64
N LEU A 215 8.48 1.74 19.05
CA LEU A 215 7.40 1.65 18.07
C LEU A 215 7.97 1.55 16.65
N TYR A 216 7.17 1.05 15.73
CA TYR A 216 7.49 1.03 14.31
C TYR A 216 6.27 1.40 13.48
N THR A 217 6.51 1.82 12.25
CA THR A 217 5.46 2.10 11.28
C THR A 217 5.24 0.91 10.36
N GLU A 218 4.01 0.44 10.28
CA GLU A 218 3.58 -0.57 9.31
C GLU A 218 2.75 0.12 8.22
N PRO A 219 3.15 -0.01 6.95
CA PRO A 219 2.38 0.57 5.88
C PRO A 219 1.09 -0.22 5.60
N GLY A 220 -0.01 0.52 5.43
CA GLY A 220 -1.31 0.04 4.96
C GLY A 220 -1.50 0.28 3.47
N GLN A 221 -2.74 0.20 2.97
CA GLN A 221 -3.03 0.51 1.55
C GLN A 221 -2.98 2.01 1.25
N ASN A 222 -3.62 2.82 2.10
CA ASN A 222 -3.69 4.28 2.02
C ASN A 222 -3.39 4.92 3.39
N SER A 223 -2.57 4.27 4.20
CA SER A 223 -2.26 4.71 5.55
C SER A 223 -0.90 4.25 6.02
N MET A 224 -0.39 4.93 7.03
CA MET A 224 0.71 4.46 7.87
C MET A 224 0.15 4.11 9.25
N ILE A 225 0.51 2.96 9.80
CA ILE A 225 0.02 2.48 11.09
C ILE A 225 1.18 2.49 12.08
N LEU A 226 1.03 3.16 13.21
CA LEU A 226 2.00 3.14 14.29
C LEU A 226 1.72 1.97 15.23
N LYS A 227 2.68 1.05 15.36
CA LYS A 227 2.53 -0.19 16.12
C LYS A 227 3.65 -0.39 17.11
N SER A 228 3.36 -1.18 18.14
CA SER A 228 4.37 -1.76 19.05
C SER A 228 4.72 -3.17 18.61
N SER A 229 6.01 -3.53 18.72
CA SER A 229 6.45 -4.91 18.52
C SER A 229 5.90 -5.84 19.61
N SER A 230 5.74 -5.35 20.85
CA SER A 230 5.07 -6.07 21.92
C SER A 230 3.56 -6.07 21.71
N PHE A 231 2.97 -7.27 21.64
CA PHE A 231 1.52 -7.53 21.53
C PHE A 231 0.80 -6.94 20.30
N ASP A 232 1.54 -6.53 19.25
CA ASP A 232 1.02 -6.01 17.97
C ASP A 232 -0.02 -4.88 18.11
N ILE A 233 0.19 -3.99 19.08
CA ILE A 233 -0.78 -2.96 19.44
C ILE A 233 -0.73 -1.80 18.44
N ASN A 234 -1.90 -1.40 17.94
CA ASN A 234 -2.07 -0.21 17.09
C ASN A 234 -2.30 1.04 17.95
N PHE A 235 -1.36 1.98 17.89
CA PHE A 235 -1.49 3.28 18.56
C PHE A 235 -2.13 4.34 17.67
N GLY A 236 -2.00 4.24 16.34
CA GLY A 236 -2.53 5.23 15.43
C GLY A 236 -2.46 4.82 13.96
N ILE A 237 -3.46 5.23 13.19
CA ILE A 237 -3.56 5.05 11.76
C ILE A 237 -3.64 6.45 11.14
N PHE A 238 -2.65 6.78 10.33
CA PHE A 238 -2.53 8.04 9.60
C PHE A 238 -2.93 7.77 8.16
N ALA A 239 -4.08 8.26 7.73
CA ALA A 239 -4.58 8.06 6.36
C ALA A 239 -4.03 9.14 5.41
N THR A 240 -3.83 8.80 4.14
CA THR A 240 -3.33 9.74 3.12
C THR A 240 -4.28 10.91 2.88
N ASN A 241 -5.56 10.79 3.21
CA ASN A 241 -6.52 11.90 3.15
C ASN A 241 -6.36 12.93 4.29
N GLY A 242 -5.39 12.74 5.20
CA GLY A 242 -5.10 13.63 6.32
C GLY A 242 -5.86 13.30 7.60
N GLN A 243 -6.63 12.20 7.63
CA GLN A 243 -7.36 11.76 8.82
C GLN A 243 -6.51 10.87 9.73
N PHE A 244 -6.82 10.93 11.01
CA PHE A 244 -6.27 10.08 12.06
C PHE A 244 -7.37 9.23 12.70
N SER A 245 -7.03 7.97 13.00
CA SER A 245 -7.85 7.08 13.83
C SER A 245 -6.97 6.13 14.64
N ASN A 246 -7.49 5.52 15.69
CA ASN A 246 -6.74 4.60 16.55
C ASN A 246 -7.57 3.37 16.94
N PHE A 247 -8.20 2.78 15.93
CA PHE A 247 -8.99 1.57 16.05
C PHE A 247 -8.20 0.41 16.65
N ARG A 248 -8.94 -0.58 17.18
CA ARG A 248 -8.46 -1.87 17.70
C ARG A 248 -7.72 -1.85 19.03
N ILE A 249 -7.21 -0.73 19.53
CA ILE A 249 -6.46 -0.75 20.80
C ILE A 249 -7.30 -1.25 21.98
N ALA A 250 -8.58 -0.88 22.05
CA ALA A 250 -9.50 -1.34 23.10
C ALA A 250 -9.77 -2.86 23.03
N SER A 251 -9.84 -3.44 21.82
CA SER A 251 -9.98 -4.88 21.66
C SER A 251 -8.67 -5.64 21.89
N THR A 252 -7.53 -5.09 21.45
CA THR A 252 -6.23 -5.76 21.62
C THR A 252 -5.84 -5.82 23.09
N THR A 253 -6.06 -4.73 23.83
CA THR A 253 -5.80 -4.69 25.29
C THR A 253 -6.77 -5.57 26.08
N GLU A 254 -8.02 -5.73 25.63
CA GLU A 254 -8.96 -6.71 26.19
C GLU A 254 -8.49 -8.16 25.98
N GLN A 255 -7.99 -8.49 24.78
CA GLN A 255 -7.51 -9.83 24.45
C GLN A 255 -6.31 -10.28 25.30
N ILE A 256 -5.47 -9.33 25.74
CA ILE A 256 -4.35 -9.59 26.67
C ILE A 256 -4.77 -9.46 28.15
N GLY A 257 -6.08 -9.41 28.44
CA GLY A 257 -6.61 -9.40 29.81
C GLY A 257 -6.58 -8.04 30.53
N GLN A 258 -6.30 -6.95 29.81
CA GLN A 258 -6.17 -5.59 30.37
C GLN A 258 -7.05 -4.56 29.64
N PRO A 259 -8.39 -4.75 29.58
CA PRO A 259 -9.28 -3.86 28.84
C PRO A 259 -9.19 -2.39 29.29
N GLN A 260 -8.91 -2.15 30.58
CA GLN A 260 -8.75 -0.81 31.15
C GLN A 260 -7.61 -0.01 30.50
N VAL A 261 -6.56 -0.67 30.03
CA VAL A 261 -5.37 -0.01 29.47
C VAL A 261 -5.70 0.67 28.14
N GLY A 262 -6.39 -0.02 27.22
CA GLY A 262 -6.79 0.58 25.94
C GLY A 262 -7.87 1.64 26.10
N GLU A 263 -8.78 1.48 27.06
CA GLU A 263 -9.76 2.51 27.40
C GLU A 263 -9.11 3.78 27.94
N GLU A 264 -8.14 3.62 28.84
CA GLU A 264 -7.40 4.75 29.40
C GLU A 264 -6.59 5.47 28.32
N TYR A 265 -5.90 4.74 27.44
CA TYR A 265 -5.21 5.33 26.28
C TYR A 265 -6.14 6.21 25.43
N LEU A 266 -7.31 5.66 25.04
CA LEU A 266 -8.28 6.39 24.23
C LEU A 266 -8.79 7.65 24.94
N ASN A 267 -9.09 7.54 26.24
CA ASN A 267 -9.57 8.67 27.04
C ASN A 267 -8.50 9.74 27.23
N GLN A 268 -7.24 9.37 27.46
CA GLN A 268 -6.15 10.33 27.61
C GLN A 268 -5.87 11.08 26.31
N LEU A 269 -5.82 10.38 25.17
CA LEU A 269 -5.65 11.03 23.87
C LEU A 269 -6.84 11.95 23.54
N ALA A 270 -8.07 11.50 23.81
CA ALA A 270 -9.26 12.33 23.60
C ALA A 270 -9.21 13.65 24.40
N LYS A 271 -8.68 13.64 25.62
CA LYS A 271 -8.51 14.85 26.45
C LYS A 271 -7.43 15.81 25.92
N LEU A 272 -6.43 15.30 25.20
CA LEU A 272 -5.41 16.16 24.58
C LEU A 272 -5.93 16.93 23.38
N LEU A 273 -6.91 16.38 22.67
CA LEU A 273 -7.46 16.99 21.47
C LEU A 273 -8.61 17.94 21.79
N ASN A 274 -8.66 19.09 21.11
CA ASN A 274 -9.71 20.06 21.30
C ASN A 274 -11.07 19.47 20.89
N ASN A 275 -12.02 19.41 21.83
CA ASN A 275 -13.32 18.72 21.67
C ASN A 275 -13.19 17.22 21.31
N GLY A 276 -12.09 16.58 21.71
CA GLY A 276 -11.89 15.15 21.53
C GLY A 276 -12.79 14.32 22.45
N PHE A 277 -13.31 13.22 21.93
CA PHE A 277 -14.06 12.22 22.69
C PHE A 277 -13.84 10.82 22.13
N VAL A 278 -14.09 9.80 22.95
CA VAL A 278 -14.01 8.40 22.50
C VAL A 278 -15.34 7.99 21.91
N LYS A 279 -15.37 7.71 20.60
CA LYS A 279 -16.53 7.09 19.95
C LYS A 279 -16.54 5.61 20.27
N ARG A 280 -17.55 5.18 21.03
CA ARG A 280 -17.79 3.77 21.37
C ARG A 280 -18.85 3.17 20.46
N SER A 281 -18.71 1.89 20.15
CA SER A 281 -19.70 1.07 19.45
C SER A 281 -19.83 -0.29 20.14
N GLU A 282 -20.73 -1.14 19.66
CA GLU A 282 -20.92 -2.51 20.21
C GLU A 282 -19.62 -3.33 20.16
N ARG A 283 -18.80 -3.13 19.13
CA ARG A 283 -17.52 -3.83 18.98
C ARG A 283 -16.36 -2.93 19.40
N ARG A 284 -15.62 -3.33 20.45
CA ARG A 284 -14.41 -2.63 20.93
C ARG A 284 -13.35 -2.41 19.85
N THR A 285 -13.35 -3.24 18.79
CA THR A 285 -12.46 -3.06 17.62
C THR A 285 -12.65 -1.72 16.91
N HIS A 286 -13.86 -1.15 16.94
CA HIS A 286 -14.19 0.12 16.27
C HIS A 286 -14.13 1.33 17.20
N TRP A 287 -13.68 1.16 18.44
CA TRP A 287 -13.52 2.32 19.33
C TRP A 287 -12.35 3.17 18.84
N THR A 288 -12.56 4.47 18.76
CA THR A 288 -11.57 5.44 18.27
C THR A 288 -11.83 6.81 18.87
N VAL A 289 -10.81 7.65 18.89
CA VAL A 289 -10.97 9.07 19.22
C VAL A 289 -11.55 9.81 18.00
N LYS A 290 -12.53 10.69 18.25
CA LYS A 290 -13.14 11.61 17.27
C LYS A 290 -13.21 13.02 17.85
N ILE A 291 -13.39 14.00 16.97
CA ILE A 291 -13.60 15.41 17.34
C ILE A 291 -15.08 15.75 17.19
N LYS A 292 -15.65 16.37 18.23
CA LYS A 292 -17.02 16.89 18.18
C LYS A 292 -17.05 18.24 17.49
N THR A 293 -17.99 18.42 16.56
CA THR A 293 -18.20 19.67 15.82
C THR A 293 -19.62 20.17 16.05
N ARG A 294 -19.93 21.38 15.58
CA ARG A 294 -21.31 21.91 15.60
C ARG A 294 -22.27 21.10 14.73
N GLU A 295 -21.74 20.47 13.67
CA GLU A 295 -22.50 19.71 12.66
C GLU A 295 -22.51 18.20 12.93
N GLY A 296 -21.83 17.73 13.98
CA GLY A 296 -21.79 16.31 14.33
C GLY A 296 -20.44 15.87 14.90
N GLU A 297 -19.84 14.87 14.27
CA GLU A 297 -18.54 14.31 14.66
C GLU A 297 -17.68 14.04 13.41
N ARG A 298 -16.36 14.16 13.56
CA ARG A 298 -15.39 13.81 12.51
C ARG A 298 -14.18 13.10 13.10
N TYR A 299 -13.36 12.52 12.23
CA TYR A 299 -12.02 12.09 12.63
C TYR A 299 -11.14 13.28 12.99
N ALA A 300 -10.20 13.07 13.91
CA ALA A 300 -9.11 14.01 14.12
C ALA A 300 -8.26 14.07 12.85
N THR A 301 -7.62 15.20 12.59
CA THR A 301 -6.65 15.33 11.49
C THR A 301 -5.26 14.93 11.96
N VAL A 302 -4.38 14.60 11.01
CA VAL A 302 -2.96 14.37 11.29
C VAL A 302 -2.32 15.58 11.96
N ASP A 303 -2.64 16.80 11.49
CA ASP A 303 -2.17 18.07 12.08
C ASP A 303 -2.56 18.18 13.57
N GLU A 304 -3.82 17.90 13.91
CA GLU A 304 -4.31 17.97 15.29
C GLU A 304 -3.56 17.01 16.24
N VAL A 305 -3.22 15.80 15.79
CA VAL A 305 -2.50 14.83 16.64
C VAL A 305 -1.00 15.11 16.72
N VAL A 306 -0.35 15.55 15.63
CA VAL A 306 1.08 15.89 15.69
C VAL A 306 1.34 17.20 16.42
N ALA A 307 0.33 18.08 16.54
CA ALA A 307 0.40 19.27 17.38
C ALA A 307 0.53 18.94 18.87
N VAL A 308 0.03 17.79 19.32
CA VAL A 308 0.12 17.30 20.70
C VAL A 308 1.12 16.14 20.87
N GLN A 309 2.04 15.98 19.92
CA GLN A 309 2.90 14.79 19.78
C GLN A 309 3.68 14.43 21.05
N ASP A 310 4.25 15.39 21.78
CA ASP A 310 5.12 15.09 22.92
C ASP A 310 4.32 14.48 24.07
N LYS A 311 3.18 15.10 24.41
CA LYS A 311 2.24 14.55 25.41
C LYS A 311 1.61 13.25 24.95
N TRP A 312 1.37 13.09 23.65
CA TRP A 312 0.84 11.84 23.12
C TRP A 312 1.86 10.70 23.24
N LEU A 313 3.15 10.95 22.98
CA LEU A 313 4.23 9.99 23.20
C LEU A 313 4.34 9.58 24.67
N GLU A 314 4.16 10.51 25.62
CA GLU A 314 4.10 10.17 27.06
C GLU A 314 2.94 9.21 27.38
N ILE A 315 1.76 9.43 26.79
CA ILE A 315 0.61 8.53 26.93
C ILE A 315 0.93 7.15 26.34
N ILE A 316 1.59 7.10 25.17
CA ILE A 316 1.99 5.85 24.54
C ILE A 316 3.00 5.11 25.43
N GLN A 317 4.03 5.78 25.93
CA GLN A 317 5.02 5.19 26.82
C GLN A 317 4.37 4.63 28.09
N SER A 318 3.50 5.41 28.76
CA SER A 318 2.74 4.95 29.92
C SER A 318 1.86 3.72 29.61
N THR A 319 1.35 3.64 28.39
CA THR A 319 0.56 2.49 27.92
C THR A 319 1.46 1.27 27.71
N LEU A 320 2.62 1.44 27.08
CA LEU A 320 3.62 0.37 26.91
C LEU A 320 4.11 -0.16 28.26
N ASP A 321 4.42 0.72 29.21
CA ASP A 321 4.89 0.35 30.56
C ASP A 321 3.87 -0.44 31.37
N LYS A 322 2.56 -0.24 31.12
CA LYS A 322 1.49 -1.03 31.73
C LYS A 322 1.39 -2.43 31.12
N ILE A 323 1.74 -2.55 29.84
CA ILE A 323 1.61 -3.79 29.07
C ILE A 323 2.84 -4.67 29.23
N SER A 324 4.04 -4.08 29.31
CA SER A 324 5.28 -4.81 29.57
C SER A 324 5.29 -5.53 30.91
N LYS A 325 4.54 -5.05 31.91
CA LYS A 325 4.34 -5.73 33.21
C LYS A 325 3.61 -7.07 33.14
N LEU A 326 3.11 -7.46 31.96
CA LEU A 326 2.38 -8.71 31.71
C LEU A 326 3.25 -9.78 31.05
N ASP A 327 4.43 -9.41 30.58
CA ASP A 327 5.39 -10.27 29.90
C ASP A 327 6.62 -10.43 30.81
N PRO A 328 6.59 -11.34 31.81
CA PRO A 328 7.84 -11.75 32.44
C PRO A 328 8.60 -12.57 31.40
N GLU A 329 9.83 -12.14 31.08
CA GLU A 329 10.77 -12.83 30.20
C GLU A 329 10.75 -14.36 30.29
#